data_AF-A0A419EAD7-F1
#
_entry.id   AF-A0A419EAD7-F1
#
_cell.length_a   1.000
_cell.length_b   1.000
_cell.length_c   1.000
_cell.angle_alpha   90.00
_cell.angle_beta   90.00
_cell.angle_gamma   90.00
#
_symmetry.space_group_name_H-M   'P 1'
#
loop_
_entity.id
_entity.type
_entity.pdbx_description
1 polymer ?
#
loop_
_entity_poly.entity_id
_entity_poly.type
_entity_poly.pdbx_seq_one_letter_code
_entity_poly.pdbx_strand_id
1 'polypeptide(L)'
;MKKFMPVLFILALAALTWLGFVGGQYFYEQSLVANGNAPGTSASLQIMETINRAYEIQREGGRTFNFDRFDQVFINDPRFPMPPGTLQVVREMTYNPSLETAGFLDYKLAYYTWWRDSILKKEALEGKAKAENRELTDEERRSLVDQYGRSAPARPPQNLPEAAPALKFLSIEINGEIAIAKLDDGPTIVQYTLVLVNHRWYIADMKILMVDA
;
A
#
# COMPACT_ATOMS: atom_id res chain seq x y z
N MET A 1 -34.59 42.10 -34.53
CA MET A 1 -34.72 40.75 -33.94
C MET A 1 -33.42 39.97 -34.14
N LYS A 2 -32.92 39.36 -33.05
CA LYS A 2 -32.02 38.19 -32.99
C LYS A 2 -30.66 38.30 -33.68
N LYS A 3 -29.59 38.68 -32.94
CA LYS A 3 -28.19 38.23 -33.19
C LYS A 3 -27.11 38.64 -32.16
N PHE A 4 -27.45 38.89 -30.89
CA PHE A 4 -26.44 39.33 -29.89
C PHE A 4 -26.41 38.53 -28.58
N MET A 5 -27.03 37.35 -28.54
CA MET A 5 -27.18 36.56 -27.31
C MET A 5 -26.23 35.35 -27.11
N PRO A 6 -25.42 34.85 -28.08
CA PRO A 6 -24.62 33.64 -27.84
C PRO A 6 -23.24 33.89 -27.19
N VAL A 7 -22.69 35.11 -27.25
CA VAL A 7 -21.31 35.37 -26.79
C VAL A 7 -21.21 35.54 -25.27
N LEU A 8 -22.21 36.18 -24.64
CA LEU A 8 -22.21 36.38 -23.18
C LEU A 8 -22.40 35.06 -22.39
N PHE A 9 -23.13 34.10 -22.96
CA PHE A 9 -23.37 32.80 -22.33
C PHE A 9 -22.12 31.90 -22.34
N ILE A 10 -21.29 32.00 -23.38
CA ILE A 10 -20.03 31.24 -23.50
C ILE A 10 -18.96 31.79 -22.55
N LEU A 11 -18.89 33.11 -22.37
CA LEU A 11 -17.96 33.73 -21.41
C LEU A 11 -18.34 33.44 -19.94
N ALA A 12 -19.64 33.36 -19.62
CA ALA A 12 -20.10 32.98 -18.29
C ALA A 12 -19.78 31.51 -17.96
N LEU A 13 -19.89 30.59 -18.93
CA LEU A 13 -19.49 29.19 -18.74
C LEU A 13 -17.97 29.03 -18.57
N ALA A 14 -17.16 29.79 -19.32
CA ALA A 14 -15.70 29.76 -19.17
C ALA A 14 -15.23 30.27 -17.79
N ALA A 15 -15.86 31.31 -17.25
CA ALA A 15 -15.55 31.83 -15.92
C ALA A 15 -15.95 30.86 -14.78
N LEU A 16 -17.06 30.13 -14.94
CA LEU A 16 -17.49 29.09 -13.98
C LEU A 16 -16.58 27.86 -13.99
N THR A 17 -16.04 27.48 -15.15
CA THR A 17 -15.04 26.39 -15.22
C THR A 17 -13.68 26.79 -14.62
N TRP A 18 -13.28 28.06 -14.72
CA TRP A 18 -12.03 28.54 -14.10
C TRP A 18 -12.16 28.68 -12.57
N LEU A 19 -13.30 29.15 -12.07
CA LEU A 19 -13.57 29.19 -10.62
C LEU A 19 -13.72 27.78 -10.01
N GLY A 20 -14.25 26.81 -10.77
CA GLY A 20 -14.30 25.41 -10.34
C GLY A 20 -12.93 24.74 -10.25
N PHE A 21 -11.98 25.11 -11.13
CA PHE A 21 -10.64 24.52 -11.16
C PHE A 21 -9.69 25.18 -10.15
N VAL A 22 -9.69 26.52 -10.06
CA VAL A 22 -8.88 27.24 -9.07
C VAL A 22 -9.48 27.11 -7.66
N GLY A 23 -10.81 27.19 -7.53
CA GLY A 23 -11.49 26.94 -6.26
C GLY A 23 -11.36 25.48 -5.82
N GLY A 24 -11.46 24.53 -6.75
CA GLY A 24 -11.24 23.10 -6.47
C GLY A 24 -9.85 22.82 -5.90
N GLN A 25 -8.79 23.41 -6.49
CA GLN A 25 -7.44 23.28 -5.94
C GLN A 25 -7.25 24.04 -4.61
N TYR A 26 -7.82 25.24 -4.46
CA TYR A 26 -7.73 25.99 -3.19
C TYR A 26 -8.49 25.30 -2.05
N PHE A 27 -9.64 24.67 -2.32
CA PHE A 27 -10.38 23.87 -1.34
C PHE A 27 -9.71 22.51 -1.09
N TYR A 28 -9.01 21.93 -2.07
CA TYR A 28 -8.20 20.73 -1.86
C TYR A 28 -6.99 21.02 -0.96
N GLU A 29 -6.30 22.13 -1.21
CA GLU A 29 -5.19 22.62 -0.36
C GLU A 29 -5.68 23.08 1.03
N GLN A 30 -6.83 23.76 1.14
CA GLN A 30 -7.41 24.07 2.46
C GLN A 30 -7.92 22.82 3.18
N SER A 31 -8.41 21.79 2.49
CA SER A 31 -8.80 20.52 3.14
C SER A 31 -7.58 19.71 3.63
N LEU A 32 -6.39 19.94 3.06
CA LEU A 32 -5.13 19.42 3.60
C LEU A 32 -4.64 20.20 4.83
N VAL A 33 -5.18 21.40 5.09
CA VAL A 33 -4.74 22.29 6.19
C VAL A 33 -5.82 22.48 7.27
N ALA A 34 -7.08 22.15 7.01
CA ALA A 34 -8.17 22.28 7.98
C ALA A 34 -8.34 20.98 8.80
N ASN A 35 -7.69 20.96 9.97
CA ASN A 35 -7.81 19.99 11.08
C ASN A 35 -6.89 18.75 11.10
N GLY A 36 -5.67 18.85 10.55
CA GLY A 36 -4.61 17.88 10.89
C GLY A 36 -3.96 18.25 12.23
N ASN A 37 -4.12 17.42 13.26
CA ASN A 37 -3.32 17.55 14.49
C ASN A 37 -1.83 17.51 14.10
N ALA A 38 -1.09 18.51 14.55
CA ALA A 38 0.27 18.77 14.09
C ALA A 38 1.20 17.54 14.25
N PRO A 39 2.08 17.30 13.25
CA PRO A 39 3.29 16.52 13.46
C PRO A 39 4.01 17.03 14.73
N GLY A 40 4.22 16.17 15.72
CA GLY A 40 5.01 16.50 16.92
C GLY A 40 4.33 16.24 18.27
N THR A 41 3.06 15.81 18.31
CA THR A 41 2.49 15.24 19.55
C THR A 41 3.07 13.85 19.84
N SER A 42 3.13 13.43 21.11
CA SER A 42 3.61 12.08 21.47
C SER A 42 2.84 10.97 20.72
N ALA A 43 1.53 11.10 20.54
CA ALA A 43 0.73 10.15 19.78
C ALA A 43 1.09 10.13 18.29
N SER A 44 1.27 11.31 17.67
CA SER A 44 1.70 11.38 16.26
C SER A 44 3.09 10.76 16.04
N LEU A 45 4.01 10.94 16.99
CA LEU A 45 5.35 10.34 16.93
C LEU A 45 5.28 8.81 17.01
N GLN A 46 4.44 8.25 17.89
CA GLN A 46 4.24 6.80 17.96
C GLN A 46 3.61 6.23 16.67
N ILE A 47 2.70 6.95 16.04
CA ILE A 47 2.12 6.57 14.74
C ILE A 47 3.21 6.56 13.66
N MET A 48 4.02 7.62 13.58
CA MET A 48 5.14 7.69 12.64
C MET A 48 6.14 6.56 12.87
N GLU A 49 6.49 6.28 14.13
CA GLU A 49 7.37 5.18 14.51
C GLU A 49 6.79 3.82 14.10
N THR A 50 5.50 3.59 14.33
CA THR A 50 4.80 2.36 13.93
C THR A 50 4.87 2.14 12.42
N ILE A 51 4.62 3.19 11.63
CA ILE A 51 4.69 3.13 10.17
C ILE A 51 6.12 2.89 9.70
N ASN A 52 7.10 3.63 10.22
CA ASN A 52 8.52 3.40 9.91
C ASN A 52 8.93 1.95 10.20
N ARG A 53 8.57 1.44 11.39
CA ARG A 53 8.82 0.06 11.81
C ARG A 53 8.16 -0.95 10.87
N ALA A 54 6.97 -0.66 10.35
CA ALA A 54 6.31 -1.51 9.37
C ALA A 54 7.09 -1.60 8.05
N TYR A 55 7.70 -0.51 7.58
CA TYR A 55 8.56 -0.55 6.39
C TYR A 55 9.85 -1.33 6.63
N GLU A 56 10.45 -1.19 7.82
CA GLU A 56 11.63 -1.96 8.21
C GLU A 56 11.34 -3.47 8.24
N ILE A 57 10.26 -3.87 8.92
CA ILE A 57 9.85 -5.29 9.04
C ILE A 57 9.53 -5.88 7.66
N GLN A 58 8.80 -5.14 6.83
CA GLN A 58 8.48 -5.58 5.47
C GLN A 58 9.72 -5.74 4.58
N ARG A 59 10.69 -4.84 4.71
CA ARG A 59 11.96 -4.91 3.98
C ARG A 59 12.81 -6.08 4.45
N GLU A 60 12.93 -6.26 5.76
CA GLU A 60 13.62 -7.40 6.36
C GLU A 60 12.98 -8.71 5.88
N GLY A 61 11.65 -8.84 5.98
CA GLY A 61 10.90 -9.98 5.49
C GLY A 61 11.07 -10.23 3.99
N GLY A 62 11.10 -9.19 3.16
CA GLY A 62 11.37 -9.34 1.72
C GLY A 62 12.76 -9.89 1.40
N ARG A 63 13.75 -9.68 2.29
CA ARG A 63 15.13 -10.18 2.13
C ARG A 63 15.32 -11.56 2.74
N THR A 64 14.87 -11.75 3.97
CA THR A 64 15.14 -12.93 4.79
C THR A 64 14.03 -13.98 4.74
N PHE A 65 12.85 -13.59 4.26
CA PHE A 65 11.61 -14.36 4.34
C PHE A 65 11.17 -14.70 5.77
N ASN A 66 11.66 -13.94 6.76
CA ASN A 66 11.16 -14.00 8.13
C ASN A 66 9.99 -13.02 8.31
N PHE A 67 8.82 -13.54 8.68
CA PHE A 67 7.60 -12.75 8.86
C PHE A 67 7.09 -12.75 10.32
N ASP A 68 7.86 -13.29 11.26
CA ASP A 68 7.48 -13.49 12.68
C ASP A 68 7.21 -12.18 13.44
N ARG A 69 7.48 -11.04 12.82
CA ARG A 69 7.34 -9.71 13.41
C ARG A 69 6.20 -8.90 12.80
N PHE A 70 5.48 -9.44 11.81
CA PHE A 70 4.42 -8.69 11.13
C PHE A 70 3.29 -8.30 12.10
N ASP A 71 2.98 -9.16 13.07
CA ASP A 71 2.01 -8.92 14.13
C ASP A 71 2.40 -7.79 15.12
N GLN A 72 3.66 -7.35 15.10
CA GLN A 72 4.13 -6.22 15.92
C GLN A 72 3.63 -4.87 15.40
N VAL A 73 3.20 -4.81 14.14
CA VAL A 73 2.85 -3.56 13.43
C VAL A 73 1.56 -3.65 12.63
N PHE A 74 1.11 -4.85 12.25
CA PHE A 74 -0.16 -5.08 11.58
C PHE A 74 -1.14 -5.83 12.48
N ILE A 75 -2.44 -5.58 12.30
CA ILE A 75 -3.49 -6.26 13.05
C ILE A 75 -4.70 -6.58 12.15
N ASN A 76 -5.46 -7.60 12.55
CA ASN A 76 -6.78 -7.87 12.00
C ASN A 76 -7.85 -7.23 12.88
N ASP A 77 -8.08 -5.93 12.71
CA ASP A 77 -9.14 -5.23 13.45
C ASP A 77 -10.51 -5.44 12.74
N PRO A 78 -11.54 -5.95 13.44
CA PRO A 78 -12.85 -6.23 12.82
C PRO A 78 -13.59 -4.99 12.35
N ARG A 79 -13.19 -3.78 12.77
CA ARG A 79 -13.74 -2.51 12.27
C ARG A 79 -13.26 -2.20 10.84
N PHE A 80 -12.16 -2.83 10.42
CA PHE A 80 -11.52 -2.63 9.12
C PHE A 80 -11.29 -3.97 8.38
N PRO A 81 -12.37 -4.70 8.02
CA PRO A 81 -12.24 -5.94 7.28
C PRO A 81 -11.74 -5.68 5.86
N MET A 82 -11.06 -6.66 5.26
CA MET A 82 -10.62 -6.56 3.86
C MET A 82 -11.81 -6.40 2.90
N PRO A 83 -11.74 -5.45 1.94
CA PRO A 83 -12.74 -5.34 0.88
C PRO A 83 -12.87 -6.64 0.08
N PRO A 84 -14.04 -6.95 -0.53
CA PRO A 84 -14.27 -8.22 -1.22
C PRO A 84 -13.22 -8.58 -2.28
N GLY A 85 -12.72 -7.60 -3.03
CA GLY A 85 -11.65 -7.81 -4.02
C GLY A 85 -10.32 -8.22 -3.37
N THR A 86 -9.91 -7.55 -2.30
CA THR A 86 -8.69 -7.91 -1.56
C THR A 86 -8.83 -9.24 -0.84
N LEU A 87 -10.00 -9.53 -0.26
CA LEU A 87 -10.29 -10.82 0.36
C LEU A 87 -10.18 -11.97 -0.66
N GLN A 88 -10.64 -11.76 -1.89
CA GLN A 88 -10.47 -12.72 -2.97
C GLN A 88 -8.98 -12.99 -3.24
N VAL A 89 -8.15 -11.95 -3.30
CA VAL A 89 -6.69 -12.12 -3.44
C VAL A 89 -6.09 -12.95 -2.29
N VAL A 90 -6.55 -12.73 -1.05
CA VAL A 90 -6.09 -13.53 0.11
C VAL A 90 -6.48 -15.00 -0.04
N ARG A 91 -7.71 -15.31 -0.46
CA ARG A 91 -8.16 -16.69 -0.74
C ARG A 91 -7.26 -17.39 -1.75
N GLU A 92 -6.92 -16.67 -2.81
CA GLU A 92 -6.09 -17.18 -3.89
C GLU A 92 -4.65 -17.44 -3.46
N MET A 93 -4.05 -16.54 -2.68
CA MET A 93 -2.68 -16.68 -2.18
C MET A 93 -2.55 -17.76 -1.10
N THR A 94 -3.61 -17.98 -0.33
CA THR A 94 -3.64 -18.99 0.76
C THR A 94 -4.25 -20.33 0.34
N TYR A 95 -4.71 -20.45 -0.91
CA TYR A 95 -5.44 -21.62 -1.42
C TYR A 95 -6.66 -22.01 -0.55
N ASN A 96 -7.34 -21.01 0.03
CA ASN A 96 -8.48 -21.21 0.92
C ASN A 96 -9.74 -20.53 0.36
N PRO A 97 -10.48 -21.18 -0.56
CA PRO A 97 -11.68 -20.59 -1.17
C PRO A 97 -12.82 -20.37 -0.16
N SER A 98 -12.81 -21.09 0.96
CA SER A 98 -13.80 -20.97 2.04
C SER A 98 -13.52 -19.85 3.05
N LEU A 99 -12.42 -19.10 2.92
CA LEU A 99 -12.09 -18.03 3.86
C LEU A 99 -13.17 -16.94 3.82
N GLU A 100 -13.94 -16.77 4.90
CA GLU A 100 -15.07 -15.83 4.93
C GLU A 100 -14.63 -14.40 5.22
N THR A 101 -13.60 -14.21 6.04
CA THR A 101 -13.10 -12.91 6.47
C THR A 101 -11.57 -12.91 6.53
N ALA A 102 -10.97 -11.72 6.41
CA ALA A 102 -9.55 -11.49 6.60
C ALA A 102 -9.33 -10.04 7.04
N GLY A 103 -8.30 -9.81 7.85
CA GLY A 103 -7.79 -8.48 8.14
C GLY A 103 -6.51 -8.15 7.39
N PHE A 104 -5.90 -7.01 7.73
CA PHE A 104 -4.72 -6.52 7.02
C PHE A 104 -3.45 -7.32 7.34
N LEU A 105 -3.32 -7.84 8.57
CA LEU A 105 -2.23 -8.75 8.92
C LEU A 105 -2.32 -10.04 8.07
N ASP A 106 -3.51 -10.62 7.92
CA ASP A 106 -3.72 -11.81 7.09
C ASP A 106 -3.32 -11.55 5.64
N TYR A 107 -3.74 -10.40 5.08
CA TYR A 107 -3.37 -9.99 3.73
C TYR A 107 -1.84 -9.88 3.57
N LYS A 108 -1.17 -9.22 4.52
CA LYS A 108 0.29 -9.06 4.48
C LYS A 108 1.00 -10.40 4.56
N LEU A 109 0.60 -11.29 5.47
CA LEU A 109 1.18 -12.63 5.59
C LEU A 109 0.94 -13.46 4.32
N ALA A 110 -0.26 -13.42 3.75
CA ALA A 110 -0.60 -14.13 2.51
C ALA A 110 0.29 -13.67 1.34
N TYR A 111 0.39 -12.34 1.14
CA TYR A 111 1.21 -11.76 0.07
C TYR A 111 2.69 -12.14 0.21
N TYR A 112 3.28 -11.93 1.39
CA TYR A 112 4.71 -12.18 1.60
C TYR A 112 5.05 -13.68 1.56
N THR A 113 4.15 -14.55 2.00
CA THR A 113 4.30 -16.01 1.89
C THR A 113 4.26 -16.47 0.43
N TRP A 114 3.25 -16.01 -0.33
CA TRP A 114 3.18 -16.28 -1.77
C TRP A 114 4.43 -15.78 -2.50
N TRP A 115 4.91 -14.58 -2.14
CA TRP A 115 6.11 -13.98 -2.72
C TRP A 115 7.36 -14.84 -2.45
N ARG A 116 7.58 -15.26 -1.19
CA ARG A 116 8.66 -16.18 -0.81
C ARG A 116 8.63 -17.46 -1.64
N ASP A 117 7.49 -18.15 -1.65
CA ASP A 117 7.38 -19.47 -2.29
C ASP A 117 7.64 -19.38 -3.80
N SER A 118 7.17 -18.30 -4.42
CA SER A 118 7.40 -18.01 -5.83
C SER A 118 8.87 -17.68 -6.14
N ILE A 119 9.56 -16.91 -5.29
CA ILE A 119 11.00 -16.67 -5.45
C ILE A 119 11.79 -17.96 -5.28
N LEU A 120 11.53 -18.74 -4.23
CA LEU A 120 12.26 -19.98 -3.97
C LEU A 120 12.07 -20.99 -5.10
N LYS A 121 10.87 -21.08 -5.68
CA LYS A 121 10.61 -21.89 -6.87
C LYS A 121 11.46 -21.41 -8.06
N LYS A 122 11.52 -20.10 -8.30
CA LYS A 122 12.34 -19.52 -9.36
C LYS A 122 13.83 -19.83 -9.18
N GLU A 123 14.36 -19.55 -7.99
CA GLU A 123 15.77 -19.80 -7.66
C GLU A 123 16.12 -21.29 -7.82
N ALA A 124 15.23 -22.20 -7.44
CA ALA A 124 15.43 -23.64 -7.62
C ALA A 124 15.48 -24.07 -9.09
N LEU A 125 14.58 -23.56 -9.93
CA LEU A 125 14.56 -23.86 -11.37
C LEU A 125 15.79 -23.27 -12.08
N GLU A 126 16.15 -22.03 -11.76
CA GLU A 126 17.36 -21.39 -12.30
C GLU A 126 18.62 -22.13 -11.87
N GLY A 127 18.70 -22.55 -10.61
CA GLY A 127 19.79 -23.37 -10.08
C GLY A 127 19.92 -24.71 -10.81
N LYS A 128 18.80 -25.40 -11.06
CA LYS A 128 18.76 -26.65 -11.83
C LYS A 128 19.24 -26.45 -13.27
N ALA A 129 18.70 -25.47 -13.98
CA ALA A 129 19.07 -25.20 -15.37
C ALA A 129 20.56 -24.84 -15.50
N LYS A 130 21.07 -24.04 -14.56
CA LYS A 130 22.50 -23.71 -14.48
C LYS A 130 23.37 -24.96 -14.23
N ALA A 131 22.97 -25.84 -13.31
CA ALA A 131 23.69 -27.10 -13.05
C ALA A 131 23.71 -28.02 -14.28
N GLU A 132 22.67 -27.96 -15.10
CA GLU A 132 22.53 -28.72 -16.35
C GLU A 132 23.12 -27.97 -17.57
N ASN A 133 23.76 -26.81 -17.37
CA ASN A 133 24.32 -25.94 -18.41
C ASN A 133 23.34 -25.63 -19.55
N ARG A 134 22.10 -25.34 -19.20
CA ARG A 134 21.02 -24.97 -20.13
C ARG A 134 20.24 -23.78 -19.60
N GLU A 135 19.35 -23.26 -20.44
CA GLU A 135 18.32 -22.32 -20.02
C GLU A 135 17.09 -23.04 -19.46
N LEU A 136 16.20 -22.27 -18.84
CA LEU A 136 14.87 -22.75 -18.44
C LEU A 136 14.08 -23.22 -19.67
N THR A 137 13.38 -24.33 -19.54
CA THR A 137 12.43 -24.78 -20.57
C THR A 137 11.18 -23.89 -20.58
N ASP A 138 10.38 -23.97 -21.64
CA ASP A 138 9.10 -23.24 -21.70
C ASP A 138 8.12 -23.69 -20.63
N GLU A 139 8.16 -24.96 -20.23
CA GLU A 139 7.35 -25.49 -19.13
C GLU A 139 7.78 -24.91 -17.78
N GLU A 140 9.10 -24.87 -17.52
CA GLU A 140 9.64 -24.27 -16.31
C GLU A 140 9.28 -22.78 -16.24
N ARG A 141 9.44 -22.03 -17.36
CA ARG A 141 9.03 -20.62 -17.46
C ARG A 141 7.54 -20.43 -17.18
N ARG A 142 6.66 -21.23 -17.80
CA ARG A 142 5.22 -21.18 -17.54
C ARG A 142 4.88 -21.47 -16.09
N SER A 143 5.61 -22.37 -15.44
CA SER A 143 5.38 -22.73 -14.04
C SER A 143 5.69 -21.59 -13.05
N LEU A 144 6.43 -20.55 -13.47
CA LEU A 144 6.72 -19.37 -12.65
C LEU A 144 5.57 -18.37 -12.57
N VAL A 145 4.53 -18.58 -13.39
CA VAL A 145 3.31 -17.80 -13.39
C VAL A 145 2.23 -18.64 -12.72
N ASP A 146 1.56 -18.09 -11.71
CA ASP A 146 0.46 -18.80 -11.05
C ASP A 146 -0.80 -18.85 -11.92
N GLN A 147 -1.81 -19.61 -11.47
CA GLN A 147 -3.06 -19.78 -12.20
C GLN A 147 -3.85 -18.47 -12.43
N TYR A 148 -3.49 -17.39 -11.72
CA TYR A 148 -4.11 -16.07 -11.85
C TYR A 148 -3.24 -15.11 -12.68
N GLY A 149 -2.19 -15.61 -13.33
CA GLY A 149 -1.32 -14.81 -14.19
C GLY A 149 -0.28 -13.99 -13.43
N ARG A 150 -0.07 -14.25 -12.13
CA ARG A 150 0.86 -13.49 -11.30
C ARG A 150 2.23 -14.13 -11.31
N SER A 151 3.27 -13.29 -11.35
CA SER A 151 4.66 -13.69 -11.10
C SER A 151 5.22 -12.88 -9.95
N ALA A 152 6.09 -13.51 -9.15
CA ALA A 152 6.72 -12.80 -8.04
C ALA A 152 7.64 -11.68 -8.55
N PRO A 153 7.64 -10.52 -7.89
CA PRO A 153 8.63 -9.50 -8.15
C PRO A 153 10.03 -10.03 -7.78
N ALA A 154 11.05 -9.42 -8.39
CA ALA A 154 12.44 -9.78 -8.12
C ALA A 154 12.79 -9.61 -6.64
N ARG A 155 13.61 -10.53 -6.12
CA ARG A 155 14.13 -10.43 -4.75
C ARG A 155 14.97 -9.15 -4.62
N PRO A 156 14.76 -8.33 -3.56
CA PRO A 156 15.63 -7.21 -3.29
C PRO A 156 17.09 -7.70 -3.12
N PRO A 157 18.09 -7.02 -3.71
CA PRO A 157 19.49 -7.36 -3.51
C PRO A 157 19.87 -7.40 -2.03
N GLN A 158 20.59 -8.45 -1.62
CA GLN A 158 21.04 -8.60 -0.22
C GLN A 158 22.05 -7.52 0.20
N ASN A 159 22.82 -6.98 -0.76
CA ASN A 159 23.95 -6.08 -0.51
C ASN A 159 23.61 -4.59 -0.73
N LEU A 160 22.34 -4.23 -0.93
CA LEU A 160 21.96 -2.83 -1.12
C LEU A 160 22.14 -2.04 0.19
N PRO A 161 22.89 -0.92 0.17
CA PRO A 161 23.03 -0.04 1.33
C PRO A 161 21.67 0.39 1.88
N GLU A 162 21.57 0.39 3.20
CA GLU A 162 20.33 0.53 3.94
C GLU A 162 19.90 1.99 4.04
N ALA A 163 19.42 2.57 2.94
CA ALA A 163 18.65 3.81 3.06
C ALA A 163 17.27 3.44 3.62
N ALA A 164 16.94 3.93 4.82
CA ALA A 164 15.54 3.99 5.26
C ALA A 164 14.71 4.67 4.16
N PRO A 165 13.49 4.21 3.86
CA PRO A 165 12.70 4.92 2.89
C PRO A 165 12.47 6.32 3.45
N ALA A 166 12.68 7.36 2.64
CA ALA A 166 12.43 8.72 3.06
C ALA A 166 10.91 8.96 3.10
N LEU A 167 10.24 8.41 4.13
CA LEU A 167 8.80 8.54 4.29
C LEU A 167 8.45 9.99 4.60
N LYS A 168 7.65 10.61 3.75
CA LYS A 168 7.19 11.99 3.92
C LYS A 168 5.75 11.99 4.40
N PHE A 169 5.56 12.19 5.70
CA PHE A 169 4.24 12.32 6.30
C PHE A 169 3.59 13.64 5.86
N LEU A 170 2.42 13.52 5.23
CA LEU A 170 1.64 14.65 4.73
C LEU A 170 0.62 15.11 5.78
N SER A 171 -0.05 14.17 6.46
CA SER A 171 -0.99 14.47 7.54
C SER A 171 -1.17 13.28 8.48
N ILE A 172 -1.50 13.58 9.74
CA ILE A 172 -1.92 12.59 10.74
C ILE A 172 -3.15 13.16 11.46
N GLU A 173 -4.26 12.44 11.37
CA GLU A 173 -5.51 12.77 12.06
C GLU A 173 -5.76 11.69 13.12
N ILE A 174 -5.98 12.09 14.37
CA ILE A 174 -6.20 11.16 15.49
C ILE A 174 -7.59 11.44 16.07
N ASN A 175 -8.44 10.42 16.09
CA ASN A 175 -9.78 10.46 16.66
C ASN A 175 -9.96 9.30 17.65
N GLY A 176 -9.66 9.55 18.91
CA GLY A 176 -9.68 8.54 19.97
C GLY A 176 -8.69 7.42 19.69
N GLU A 177 -9.21 6.20 19.49
CA GLU A 177 -8.42 4.99 19.26
C GLU A 177 -8.13 4.73 17.78
N ILE A 178 -8.51 5.63 16.87
CA ILE A 178 -8.29 5.50 15.44
C ILE A 178 -7.44 6.67 14.96
N ALA A 179 -6.47 6.38 14.09
CA ALA A 179 -5.71 7.40 13.39
C ALA A 179 -5.67 7.14 11.89
N ILE A 180 -5.66 8.22 11.11
CA ILE A 180 -5.46 8.20 9.67
C ILE A 180 -4.16 8.95 9.38
N ALA A 181 -3.21 8.26 8.76
CA ALA A 181 -1.94 8.84 8.36
C ALA A 181 -1.82 8.81 6.83
N LYS A 182 -1.59 9.97 6.22
CA LYS A 182 -1.28 10.07 4.79
C LYS A 182 0.21 10.36 4.65
N LEU A 183 0.90 9.59 3.82
CA LEU A 183 2.29 9.83 3.49
C LEU A 183 2.59 9.55 2.03
N ASP A 184 3.66 10.16 1.58
CA ASP A 184 4.35 9.88 0.33
C ASP A 184 5.54 8.94 0.67
N ASP A 185 5.52 7.74 0.08
CA ASP A 185 6.56 6.72 0.27
C ASP A 185 7.58 6.67 -0.88
N GLY A 186 7.48 7.61 -1.83
CA GLY A 186 8.24 7.66 -3.07
C GLY A 186 7.38 7.31 -4.28
N PRO A 187 7.10 6.03 -4.56
CA PRO A 187 6.30 5.65 -5.71
C PRO A 187 4.80 5.94 -5.54
N THR A 188 4.31 6.08 -4.32
CA THR A 188 2.88 6.25 -4.06
C THR A 188 2.58 7.24 -2.94
N ILE A 189 1.39 7.84 -3.03
CA ILE A 189 0.75 8.46 -1.87
C ILE A 189 -0.19 7.43 -1.27
N VAL A 190 0.04 7.08 -0.01
CA VAL A 190 -0.75 6.08 0.73
C VAL A 190 -1.44 6.71 1.93
N GLN A 191 -2.60 6.14 2.24
CA GLN A 191 -3.32 6.38 3.49
C GLN A 191 -3.29 5.09 4.32
N TYR A 192 -2.74 5.16 5.52
CA TYR A 192 -2.87 4.11 6.52
C TYR A 192 -3.97 4.44 7.50
N THR A 193 -4.73 3.41 7.86
CA THR A 193 -5.61 3.42 9.02
C THR A 193 -4.94 2.67 10.15
N LEU A 194 -4.79 3.34 11.29
CA LEU A 194 -4.19 2.76 12.48
C LEU A 194 -5.21 2.69 13.62
N VAL A 195 -5.04 1.68 14.47
CA VAL A 195 -5.86 1.45 15.65
C VAL A 195 -4.98 1.36 16.89
N LEU A 196 -5.43 1.97 17.98
CA LEU A 196 -4.80 1.92 19.28
C LEU A 196 -5.37 0.71 20.04
N VAL A 197 -4.52 -0.26 20.36
CA VAL A 197 -4.87 -1.45 21.13
C VAL A 197 -3.83 -1.62 22.23
N ASN A 198 -4.27 -1.73 23.49
CA ASN A 198 -3.37 -1.89 24.64
C ASN A 198 -2.22 -0.86 24.67
N HIS A 199 -2.54 0.42 24.42
CA HIS A 199 -1.60 1.54 24.37
C HIS A 199 -0.53 1.46 23.27
N ARG A 200 -0.77 0.68 22.21
CA ARG A 200 0.10 0.58 21.03
C ARG A 200 -0.68 0.76 19.74
N TRP A 201 -0.10 1.45 18.79
CA TRP A 201 -0.68 1.64 17.47
C TRP A 201 -0.35 0.45 16.57
N TYR A 202 -1.34 0.02 15.79
CA TYR A 202 -1.20 -1.02 14.78
C TYR A 202 -1.84 -0.55 13.48
N ILE A 203 -1.28 -0.94 12.34
CA ILE A 203 -1.86 -0.68 11.02
C ILE A 203 -2.94 -1.73 10.76
N ALA A 204 -4.18 -1.26 10.60
CA ALA A 204 -5.35 -2.10 10.36
C ALA A 204 -5.83 -2.05 8.90
N ASP A 205 -5.43 -1.04 8.13
CA ASP A 205 -5.76 -0.93 6.70
C ASP A 205 -4.78 -0.02 5.95
N MET A 206 -4.74 -0.14 4.63
CA MET A 206 -3.97 0.71 3.73
C MET A 206 -4.72 0.93 2.40
N LYS A 207 -4.78 2.18 1.97
CA LYS A 207 -5.28 2.57 0.65
C LYS A 207 -4.24 3.37 -0.12
N ILE A 208 -4.00 2.97 -1.36
CA ILE A 208 -3.22 3.78 -2.31
C ILE A 208 -4.13 4.91 -2.82
N LEU A 209 -3.69 6.16 -2.66
CA LEU A 209 -4.40 7.35 -3.12
C LEU A 209 -3.93 7.76 -4.51
N MET A 210 -2.64 7.64 -4.77
CA MET A 210 -2.01 8.04 -6.02
C MET A 210 -0.75 7.20 -6.27
N VAL A 211 -0.41 7.01 -7.54
CA VAL A 211 0.86 6.44 -7.99
C VAL A 211 1.59 7.55 -8.76
N ASP A 212 2.83 7.85 -8.39
CA ASP A 212 3.66 8.78 -9.15
C ASP A 212 4.01 8.11 -10.49
N ALA A 213 3.66 8.80 -11.59
CA ALA A 213 3.80 8.33 -12.97
C ALA A 213 5.17 8.67 -13.58
#